data_AF-A0A2H0P518-F1
#
_entry.id   AF-A0A2H0P518-F1
#
_cell.length_a   1.000
_cell.length_b   1.000
_cell.length_c   1.000
_cell.angle_alpha   90.00
_cell.angle_beta   90.00
_cell.angle_gamma   90.00
#
_symmetry.space_group_name_H-M   'P 1'
#
loop_
_entity.id
_entity.type
_entity.pdbx_description
1 polymer ?
#
loop_
_entity_poly.entity_id
_entity_poly.type
_entity_poly.pdbx_seq_one_letter_code
_entity_poly.pdbx_strand_id
1 'polypeptide(L)'
;MFISLIITALFVSFAWEIPAASAAKSTGSITTQTKAATSTKPRKKHKRKFKKYVAPSQDDLHIESIPLSLRISDEVAAAVAKNDIDDAIRLIRTEPPSSRALTFLKSMESIEDFKKDKKVPKVERNLFYRNLGISYHNLFLFLKRKGMENPDLYKNAIKYYKKSLKTLSPSEKTDGWILIAEITAQNGGTGEAKKIFEKLDLETVNDSPHSLENIAAYYAAIGEKKMAIETLKRAIVLDPEGITIWLSIGDDFLPIENEPEFKELKKK
;
A
#
# COMPACT_ATOMS: atom_id res chain seq x y z
N MET A 1 -26.66 -28.57 -45.84
CA MET A 1 -25.98 -27.79 -46.89
C MET A 1 -25.41 -26.55 -46.20
N PHE A 2 -24.08 -26.41 -46.18
CA PHE A 2 -23.32 -25.53 -45.30
C PHE A 2 -23.55 -24.04 -45.58
N ILE A 3 -23.85 -23.26 -44.54
CA ILE A 3 -23.68 -21.80 -44.55
C ILE A 3 -22.53 -21.48 -43.61
N SER A 4 -21.41 -21.12 -44.21
CA SER A 4 -20.20 -20.64 -43.55
C SER A 4 -20.36 -19.15 -43.31
N LEU A 5 -20.43 -18.70 -42.05
CA LEU A 5 -20.37 -17.28 -41.70
C LEU A 5 -19.07 -17.02 -40.94
N ILE A 6 -18.15 -16.36 -41.62
CA ILE A 6 -16.88 -15.85 -41.10
C ILE A 6 -17.19 -14.51 -40.42
N ILE A 7 -16.99 -14.42 -39.10
CA ILE A 7 -17.01 -13.14 -38.37
C ILE A 7 -15.56 -12.76 -38.12
N THR A 8 -15.08 -11.78 -38.87
CA THR A 8 -13.79 -11.11 -38.72
C THR A 8 -13.87 -10.15 -37.54
N ALA A 9 -13.06 -10.39 -36.51
CA ALA A 9 -12.90 -9.47 -35.37
C ALA A 9 -11.95 -8.32 -35.77
N LEU A 10 -12.47 -7.09 -35.79
CA LEU A 10 -11.67 -5.87 -35.91
C LEU A 10 -11.10 -5.51 -34.53
N PHE A 11 -9.79 -5.69 -34.38
CA PHE A 11 -9.00 -5.11 -33.29
C PHE A 11 -8.68 -3.65 -33.62
N VAL A 12 -9.21 -2.73 -32.84
CA VAL A 12 -8.77 -1.32 -32.84
C VAL A 12 -7.69 -1.18 -31.78
N SER A 13 -6.43 -1.08 -32.20
CA SER A 13 -5.31 -0.73 -31.34
C SER A 13 -5.20 0.80 -31.24
N PHE A 14 -5.38 1.34 -30.04
CA PHE A 14 -5.02 2.71 -29.72
C PHE A 14 -3.52 2.77 -29.40
N ALA A 15 -2.72 3.30 -30.34
CA ALA A 15 -1.34 3.68 -30.10
C ALA A 15 -1.30 5.13 -29.59
N TRP A 16 -0.71 5.35 -28.42
CA TRP A 16 -0.31 6.69 -27.98
C TRP A 16 1.04 7.02 -28.62
N GLU A 17 1.06 8.02 -29.49
CA GLU A 17 2.28 8.64 -30.00
C GLU A 17 2.92 9.50 -28.91
N ILE A 18 4.18 9.20 -28.57
CA ILE A 18 5.02 10.08 -27.76
C ILE A 18 5.75 11.03 -28.73
N PRO A 19 5.63 12.36 -28.61
CA PRO A 19 6.38 13.27 -29.45
C PRO A 19 7.87 13.22 -29.10
N ALA A 20 8.70 13.07 -30.14
CA ALA A 20 10.15 13.04 -30.07
C ALA A 20 10.70 14.38 -29.55
N ALA A 21 11.46 14.34 -28.45
CA ALA A 21 12.22 15.47 -27.97
C ALA A 21 13.45 15.70 -28.88
N SER A 22 13.56 16.92 -29.40
CA SER A 22 14.62 17.38 -30.28
C SER A 22 15.96 17.51 -29.54
N ALA A 23 16.99 16.95 -30.15
CA ALA A 23 18.37 17.05 -29.69
C ALA A 23 18.95 18.44 -29.99
N ALA A 24 19.17 19.25 -28.96
CA ALA A 24 20.00 20.45 -29.04
C ALA A 24 21.45 20.10 -28.68
N LYS A 25 22.34 20.22 -29.67
CA LYS A 25 23.79 20.15 -29.49
C LYS A 25 24.27 21.40 -28.76
N SER A 26 24.90 21.25 -27.59
CA SER A 26 25.80 22.28 -27.05
C SER A 26 27.22 21.73 -27.00
N THR A 27 28.07 22.33 -27.82
CA THR A 27 29.51 22.18 -27.82
C THR A 27 30.08 23.06 -26.71
N GLY A 28 30.65 22.44 -25.68
CA GLY A 28 31.41 23.13 -24.64
C GLY A 28 32.61 22.28 -24.24
N SER A 29 33.79 22.69 -24.70
CA SER A 29 35.07 22.12 -24.31
C SER A 29 35.31 22.30 -22.81
N ILE A 30 35.59 21.21 -22.09
CA ILE A 30 36.12 21.29 -20.73
C ILE A 30 37.47 20.60 -20.69
N THR A 31 38.47 21.45 -20.46
CA THR A 31 39.88 21.19 -20.24
C THR A 31 40.09 20.27 -19.03
N THR A 32 40.93 19.27 -19.22
CA THR A 32 41.50 18.41 -18.18
C THR A 32 42.24 19.23 -17.12
N GLN A 33 41.80 19.12 -15.86
CA GLN A 33 42.66 19.35 -14.69
C GLN A 33 42.52 18.21 -13.69
N THR A 34 43.55 17.38 -13.65
CA THR A 34 43.92 16.48 -12.56
C THR A 34 44.10 17.24 -11.25
N LYS A 35 43.33 16.88 -10.21
CA LYS A 35 43.69 17.16 -8.81
C LYS A 35 43.38 15.98 -7.88
N ALA A 36 44.48 15.48 -7.32
CA ALA A 36 44.69 14.85 -6.02
C ALA A 36 43.50 14.25 -5.25
N ALA A 37 43.65 12.96 -4.97
CA ALA A 37 42.93 12.21 -3.95
C ALA A 37 42.98 12.91 -2.58
N THR A 38 41.81 13.19 -2.01
CA THR A 38 41.67 13.47 -0.58
C THR A 38 40.74 12.44 0.05
N SER A 39 41.19 11.92 1.19
CA SER A 39 40.62 10.76 1.86
C SER A 39 39.19 11.01 2.32
N THR A 40 38.24 10.20 1.85
CA THR A 40 36.88 10.19 2.39
C THR A 40 36.89 9.48 3.75
N LYS A 41 36.80 10.26 4.84
CA LYS A 41 36.53 9.70 6.17
C LYS A 41 35.13 9.06 6.18
N PRO A 42 34.93 7.91 6.85
CA PRO A 42 33.63 7.26 6.92
C PRO A 42 32.65 8.14 7.71
N ARG A 43 31.49 8.45 7.10
CA ARG A 43 30.37 9.13 7.76
C ARG A 43 29.91 8.30 8.96
N LYS A 44 29.97 8.88 10.16
CA LYS A 44 29.49 8.26 11.40
C LYS A 44 27.98 8.04 11.30
N LYS A 45 27.53 6.78 11.28
CA LYS A 45 26.11 6.41 11.37
C LYS A 45 25.54 6.91 12.70
N HIS A 46 24.68 7.94 12.66
CA HIS A 46 23.94 8.38 13.83
C HIS A 46 22.88 7.33 14.18
N LYS A 47 23.12 6.57 15.25
CA LYS A 47 22.10 5.70 15.85
C LYS A 47 21.03 6.59 16.51
N ARG A 48 19.90 6.81 15.83
CA ARG A 48 18.71 7.45 16.42
C ARG A 48 18.19 6.54 17.54
N LYS A 49 18.14 7.05 18.77
CA LYS A 49 17.62 6.31 19.93
C LYS A 49 16.09 6.34 19.90
N PHE A 50 15.46 5.21 19.58
CA PHE A 50 14.01 5.04 19.68
C PHE A 50 13.58 4.95 21.15
N LYS A 51 12.52 5.69 21.53
CA LYS A 51 11.92 5.59 22.86
C LYS A 51 11.26 4.22 23.03
N LYS A 52 11.11 3.78 24.29
CA LYS A 52 10.51 2.49 24.64
C LYS A 52 8.99 2.58 24.42
N TYR A 53 8.48 1.82 23.47
CA TYR A 53 7.06 1.75 23.12
C TYR A 53 6.23 1.12 24.25
N VAL A 54 5.03 1.66 24.45
CA VAL A 54 3.97 1.11 25.31
C VAL A 54 2.75 0.94 24.41
N ALA A 55 2.23 -0.29 24.31
CA ALA A 55 1.06 -0.57 23.48
C ALA A 55 -0.20 0.13 24.05
N PRO A 56 -1.03 0.78 23.20
CA PRO A 56 -2.30 1.32 23.64
C PRO A 56 -3.27 0.21 24.06
N SER A 57 -4.16 0.52 24.99
CA SER A 57 -5.16 -0.42 25.50
C SER A 57 -6.30 -0.60 24.50
N GLN A 58 -7.01 -1.74 24.52
CA GLN A 58 -8.14 -1.97 23.61
C GLN A 58 -9.31 -1.00 23.85
N ASP A 59 -9.38 -0.39 25.02
CA ASP A 59 -10.44 0.56 25.40
C ASP A 59 -10.24 1.96 24.79
N ASP A 60 -9.07 2.26 24.22
CA ASP A 60 -8.79 3.56 23.57
C ASP A 60 -9.37 3.67 22.14
N LEU A 61 -10.03 2.62 21.64
CA LEU A 61 -10.63 2.55 20.31
C LEU A 61 -12.11 2.98 20.33
N HIS A 62 -12.39 4.19 20.83
CA HIS A 62 -13.69 4.80 20.59
C HIS A 62 -13.81 5.18 19.11
N ILE A 63 -14.54 4.36 18.34
CA ILE A 63 -14.81 4.59 16.91
C ILE A 63 -15.81 5.75 16.79
N GLU A 64 -15.31 6.96 16.51
CA GLU A 64 -16.17 8.03 16.00
C GLU A 64 -16.88 7.56 14.72
N SER A 65 -18.14 7.96 14.54
CA SER A 65 -19.00 7.40 13.50
C SER A 65 -18.41 7.62 12.10
N ILE A 66 -17.92 6.55 11.48
CA ILE A 66 -17.56 6.51 10.06
C ILE A 66 -18.76 7.07 9.27
N PRO A 67 -18.54 8.05 8.35
CA PRO A 67 -19.61 8.57 7.50
C PRO A 67 -20.41 7.42 6.92
N LEU A 68 -21.75 7.52 6.90
CA LEU A 68 -22.60 6.43 6.44
C LEU A 68 -22.21 5.94 5.03
N SER A 69 -21.77 6.86 4.17
CA SER A 69 -21.27 6.58 2.82
C SER A 69 -20.01 5.69 2.79
N LEU A 70 -19.27 5.57 3.88
CA LEU A 70 -18.06 4.75 3.98
C LEU A 70 -18.30 3.46 4.78
N ARG A 71 -19.53 3.19 5.23
CA ARG A 71 -19.83 1.97 5.98
C ARG A 71 -19.97 0.79 5.02
N ILE A 72 -19.26 -0.28 5.33
CA ILE A 72 -19.48 -1.61 4.77
C ILE A 72 -20.22 -2.42 5.84
N SER A 73 -21.22 -3.19 5.40
CA SER A 73 -22.11 -3.98 6.25
C SER A 73 -21.36 -5.08 7.02
N ASP A 74 -21.98 -5.53 8.12
CA ASP A 74 -21.43 -6.63 8.92
C ASP A 74 -21.60 -7.97 8.21
N GLU A 75 -22.56 -8.09 7.32
CA GLU A 75 -22.76 -9.25 6.44
C GLU A 75 -21.57 -9.43 5.48
N VAL A 76 -21.11 -8.35 4.83
CA VAL A 76 -19.89 -8.39 4.01
C VAL A 76 -18.68 -8.78 4.87
N ALA A 77 -18.53 -8.19 6.06
CA ALA A 77 -17.44 -8.54 6.98
C ALA A 77 -17.48 -10.01 7.40
N ALA A 78 -18.66 -10.53 7.72
CA ALA A 78 -18.86 -11.93 8.11
C ALA A 78 -18.53 -12.90 6.98
N ALA A 79 -18.86 -12.57 5.73
CA ALA A 79 -18.49 -13.37 4.56
C ALA A 79 -16.96 -13.39 4.36
N VAL A 80 -16.29 -12.23 4.43
CA VAL A 80 -14.83 -12.12 4.36
C VAL A 80 -14.15 -12.90 5.51
N ALA A 81 -14.68 -12.83 6.73
CA ALA A 81 -14.17 -13.55 7.89
C ALA A 81 -14.23 -15.08 7.69
N LYS A 82 -15.30 -15.58 7.05
CA LYS A 82 -15.46 -16.99 6.68
C LYS A 82 -14.63 -17.40 5.45
N ASN A 83 -13.84 -16.49 4.87
CA ASN A 83 -13.11 -16.67 3.61
C ASN A 83 -14.04 -16.95 2.40
N ASP A 84 -15.31 -16.54 2.49
CA ASP A 84 -16.30 -16.63 1.43
C ASP A 84 -16.28 -15.33 0.59
N ILE A 85 -15.26 -15.22 -0.25
CA ILE A 85 -15.01 -14.01 -1.05
C ILE A 85 -16.07 -13.82 -2.14
N ASP A 86 -16.59 -14.91 -2.72
CA ASP A 86 -17.67 -14.86 -3.71
C ASP A 86 -18.95 -14.27 -3.09
N ASP A 87 -19.35 -14.72 -1.89
CA ASP A 87 -20.54 -14.16 -1.22
C ASP A 87 -20.32 -12.71 -0.77
N ALA A 88 -19.11 -12.36 -0.31
CA ALA A 88 -18.75 -10.99 0.03
C ALA A 88 -18.85 -10.04 -1.19
N ILE A 89 -18.44 -10.49 -2.38
CA ILE A 89 -18.61 -9.74 -3.64
C ILE A 89 -20.10 -9.54 -3.97
N ARG A 90 -20.91 -10.59 -3.83
CA ARG A 90 -22.35 -10.50 -4.07
C ARG A 90 -23.00 -9.50 -3.12
N LEU A 91 -22.67 -9.55 -1.83
CA LEU A 91 -23.20 -8.66 -0.81
C LEU A 91 -22.78 -7.20 -1.03
N ILE A 92 -21.49 -6.91 -1.27
CA ILE A 92 -21.00 -5.53 -1.40
C ILE A 92 -21.59 -4.81 -2.63
N ARG A 93 -21.94 -5.56 -3.68
CA ARG A 93 -22.61 -5.02 -4.88
C ARG A 93 -24.04 -4.54 -4.61
N THR A 94 -24.64 -4.94 -3.50
CA THR A 94 -25.96 -4.46 -3.06
C THR A 94 -25.86 -3.22 -2.16
N GLU A 95 -24.66 -2.86 -1.70
CA GLU A 95 -24.44 -1.66 -0.91
C GLU A 95 -24.44 -0.40 -1.78
N PRO A 96 -24.82 0.78 -1.23
CA PRO A 96 -24.67 2.04 -1.94
C PRO A 96 -23.21 2.26 -2.39
N PRO A 97 -22.98 2.70 -3.64
CA PRO A 97 -21.63 2.86 -4.16
C PRO A 97 -20.89 3.95 -3.38
N SER A 98 -19.66 3.63 -2.98
CA SER A 98 -18.73 4.57 -2.35
C SER A 98 -17.30 4.24 -2.73
N SER A 99 -16.38 5.20 -2.60
CA SER A 99 -14.95 4.97 -2.87
C SER A 99 -14.41 3.79 -2.05
N ARG A 100 -14.90 3.62 -0.83
CA ARG A 100 -14.53 2.51 0.04
C ARG A 100 -15.14 1.19 -0.47
N ALA A 101 -16.45 1.12 -0.70
CA ALA A 101 -17.10 -0.09 -1.21
C ALA A 101 -16.48 -0.56 -2.54
N LEU A 102 -16.20 0.37 -3.45
CA LEU A 102 -15.53 0.09 -4.74
C LEU A 102 -14.10 -0.43 -4.56
N THR A 103 -13.35 0.09 -3.59
CA THR A 103 -11.98 -0.36 -3.29
C THR A 103 -11.96 -1.78 -2.73
N PHE A 104 -12.90 -2.09 -1.83
CA PHE A 104 -13.07 -3.44 -1.30
C PHE A 104 -13.56 -4.42 -2.36
N LEU A 105 -14.53 -4.02 -3.19
CA LEU A 105 -15.00 -4.82 -4.31
C LEU A 105 -13.85 -5.20 -5.25
N LYS A 106 -13.04 -4.21 -5.68
CA LYS A 106 -11.85 -4.46 -6.53
C LYS A 106 -10.84 -5.42 -5.87
N SER A 107 -10.64 -5.29 -4.56
CA SER A 107 -9.74 -6.17 -3.80
C SER A 107 -10.24 -7.62 -3.78
N MET A 108 -11.54 -7.80 -3.56
CA MET A 108 -12.17 -9.13 -3.55
C MET A 108 -12.22 -9.75 -4.94
N GLU A 109 -12.57 -8.99 -5.98
CA GLU A 109 -12.55 -9.45 -7.38
C GLU A 109 -11.14 -9.90 -7.80
N SER A 110 -10.11 -9.10 -7.48
CA SER A 110 -8.70 -9.47 -7.72
C SER A 110 -8.30 -10.81 -7.06
N ILE A 111 -8.74 -11.03 -5.83
CA ILE A 111 -8.49 -12.28 -5.11
C ILE A 111 -9.21 -13.45 -5.79
N GLU A 112 -10.45 -13.24 -6.18
CA GLU A 112 -11.32 -14.28 -6.71
C GLU A 112 -10.94 -14.69 -8.14
N ASP A 113 -10.66 -13.72 -9.00
CA ASP A 113 -10.12 -13.94 -10.35
C ASP A 113 -8.81 -14.75 -10.27
N PHE A 114 -7.93 -14.41 -9.32
CA PHE A 114 -6.71 -15.15 -9.09
C PHE A 114 -6.96 -16.59 -8.60
N LYS A 115 -7.97 -16.83 -7.74
CA LYS A 115 -8.33 -18.17 -7.27
C LYS A 115 -8.82 -19.06 -8.41
N LYS A 116 -9.66 -18.51 -9.30
CA LYS A 116 -10.26 -19.20 -10.45
C LYS A 116 -9.22 -19.57 -11.50
N ASP A 117 -8.45 -18.60 -11.97
CA ASP A 117 -7.57 -18.81 -13.12
C ASP A 117 -6.15 -19.21 -12.74
N LYS A 118 -5.66 -18.81 -11.56
CA LYS A 118 -4.26 -18.94 -11.09
C LYS A 118 -3.22 -18.43 -12.11
N LYS A 119 -3.67 -17.72 -13.14
CA LYS A 119 -2.84 -17.13 -14.18
C LYS A 119 -2.26 -15.84 -13.63
N VAL A 120 -0.94 -15.72 -13.76
CA VAL A 120 -0.24 -14.49 -13.44
C VAL A 120 0.46 -14.03 -14.71
N PRO A 121 0.18 -12.80 -15.18
CA PRO A 121 0.91 -12.23 -16.29
C PRO A 121 2.43 -12.36 -16.09
N LYS A 122 3.15 -12.74 -17.15
CA LYS A 122 4.62 -12.80 -17.11
C LYS A 122 5.21 -11.40 -16.96
N VAL A 123 4.70 -10.48 -17.77
CA VAL A 123 4.95 -9.04 -17.67
C VAL A 123 4.25 -8.54 -16.41
N GLU A 124 4.91 -7.69 -15.62
CA GLU A 124 4.33 -7.11 -14.38
C GLU A 124 3.92 -8.12 -13.29
N ARG A 125 4.44 -9.35 -13.35
CA ARG A 125 4.19 -10.39 -12.33
C ARG A 125 4.33 -9.89 -10.89
N ASN A 126 5.33 -9.05 -10.63
CA ASN A 126 5.55 -8.53 -9.28
C ASN A 126 4.48 -7.52 -8.89
N LEU A 127 4.08 -6.64 -9.81
CA LEU A 127 3.01 -5.68 -9.57
C LEU A 127 1.71 -6.43 -9.28
N PHE A 128 1.41 -7.48 -10.06
CA PHE A 128 0.28 -8.36 -9.79
C PHE A 128 0.34 -8.95 -8.37
N TYR A 129 1.47 -9.54 -7.97
CA TYR A 129 1.61 -10.09 -6.62
C TYR A 129 1.58 -9.01 -5.53
N ARG A 130 2.11 -7.81 -5.78
CA ARG A 130 2.05 -6.70 -4.84
C ARG A 130 0.61 -6.26 -4.63
N ASN A 131 -0.15 -6.09 -5.71
CA ASN A 131 -1.56 -5.71 -5.67
C ASN A 131 -2.40 -6.79 -4.98
N LEU A 132 -2.14 -8.06 -5.26
CA LEU A 132 -2.80 -9.15 -4.54
C LEU A 132 -2.46 -9.11 -3.04
N GLY A 133 -1.21 -8.83 -2.68
CA GLY A 133 -0.80 -8.59 -1.30
C GLY A 133 -1.56 -7.45 -0.64
N ILE A 134 -1.70 -6.31 -1.33
CA ILE A 134 -2.50 -5.15 -0.89
C ILE A 134 -3.98 -5.55 -0.70
N SER A 135 -4.58 -6.30 -1.62
CA SER A 135 -5.97 -6.76 -1.48
C SER A 135 -6.19 -7.58 -0.21
N TYR A 136 -5.29 -8.54 0.09
CA TYR A 136 -5.35 -9.30 1.34
C TYR A 136 -5.07 -8.43 2.57
N HIS A 137 -4.15 -7.47 2.47
CA HIS A 137 -3.82 -6.53 3.54
C HIS A 137 -5.05 -5.66 3.91
N ASN A 138 -5.70 -5.06 2.91
CA ASN A 138 -6.88 -4.22 3.13
C ASN A 138 -8.02 -5.00 3.79
N LEU A 139 -8.29 -6.23 3.32
CA LEU A 139 -9.30 -7.09 3.94
C LEU A 139 -8.92 -7.50 5.37
N PHE A 140 -7.63 -7.75 5.64
CA PHE A 140 -7.15 -8.02 6.99
C PHE A 140 -7.41 -6.85 7.94
N LEU A 141 -7.04 -5.63 7.54
CA LEU A 141 -7.28 -4.44 8.37
C LEU A 141 -8.76 -4.12 8.54
N PHE A 142 -9.57 -4.37 7.50
CA PHE A 142 -11.02 -4.25 7.58
C PHE A 142 -11.64 -5.16 8.63
N LEU A 143 -11.29 -6.45 8.63
CA LEU A 143 -11.77 -7.37 9.65
C LEU A 143 -11.28 -6.95 11.04
N LYS A 144 -10.02 -6.55 11.15
CA LYS A 144 -9.45 -6.05 12.41
C LYS A 144 -10.24 -4.86 12.95
N ARG A 145 -10.61 -3.87 12.12
CA ARG A 145 -11.48 -2.76 12.50
C ARG A 145 -12.85 -3.24 12.99
N LYS A 146 -13.41 -4.28 12.38
CA LYS A 146 -14.69 -4.89 12.76
C LYS A 146 -14.61 -5.80 14.00
N GLY A 147 -13.42 -5.97 14.59
CA GLY A 147 -13.21 -6.94 15.68
C GLY A 147 -13.38 -8.39 15.24
N MET A 148 -13.22 -8.67 13.94
CA MET A 148 -13.28 -10.01 13.35
C MET A 148 -11.88 -10.47 12.95
N GLU A 149 -11.70 -11.78 12.83
CA GLU A 149 -10.42 -12.36 12.46
C GLU A 149 -10.55 -13.33 11.29
N ASN A 150 -9.58 -13.27 10.39
CA ASN A 150 -9.31 -14.32 9.42
C ASN A 150 -7.78 -14.40 9.26
N PRO A 151 -7.11 -15.38 9.91
CA PRO A 151 -5.65 -15.45 9.93
C PRO A 151 -5.05 -15.72 8.54
N ASP A 152 -5.83 -16.21 7.58
CA ASP A 152 -5.35 -16.47 6.23
C ASP A 152 -5.17 -15.19 5.42
N LEU A 153 -5.89 -14.10 5.75
CA LEU A 153 -5.68 -12.81 5.09
C LEU A 153 -4.28 -12.26 5.38
N TYR A 154 -3.87 -12.25 6.65
CA TYR A 154 -2.50 -11.86 7.05
C TYR A 154 -1.44 -12.75 6.38
N LYS A 155 -1.61 -14.08 6.47
CA LYS A 155 -0.66 -15.03 5.85
C LYS A 155 -0.54 -14.82 4.34
N ASN A 156 -1.66 -14.59 3.65
CA ASN A 156 -1.67 -14.38 2.21
C ASN A 156 -1.07 -13.03 1.82
N ALA A 157 -1.35 -11.95 2.55
CA ALA A 157 -0.72 -10.65 2.33
C ALA A 157 0.82 -10.77 2.37
N ILE A 158 1.37 -11.34 3.44
CA ILE A 158 2.82 -11.60 3.58
C ILE A 158 3.35 -12.48 2.46
N LYS A 159 2.65 -13.56 2.11
CA LYS A 159 3.03 -14.49 1.03
C LYS A 159 3.14 -13.76 -0.30
N TYR A 160 2.18 -12.91 -0.66
CA TYR A 160 2.16 -12.25 -1.95
C TYR A 160 3.11 -11.05 -2.01
N TYR A 161 3.31 -10.32 -0.90
CA TYR A 161 4.41 -9.36 -0.80
C TYR A 161 5.77 -10.04 -0.99
N LYS A 162 6.04 -11.16 -0.31
CA LYS A 162 7.30 -11.90 -0.53
C LYS A 162 7.47 -12.41 -1.97
N LYS A 163 6.37 -12.75 -2.65
CA LYS A 163 6.41 -13.12 -4.07
C LYS A 163 6.72 -11.93 -4.97
N SER A 164 6.17 -10.74 -4.69
CA SER A 164 6.44 -9.54 -5.49
C SER A 164 7.91 -9.12 -5.42
N LEU A 165 8.58 -9.28 -4.27
CA LEU A 165 9.98 -8.90 -4.08
C LEU A 165 10.99 -9.60 -5.00
N LYS A 166 10.63 -10.69 -5.69
CA LYS A 166 11.59 -11.55 -6.40
C LYS A 166 12.31 -10.87 -7.56
N THR A 167 11.65 -9.97 -8.29
CA THR A 167 12.29 -9.29 -9.45
C THR A 167 12.17 -7.77 -9.41
N LEU A 168 11.86 -7.21 -8.23
CA LEU A 168 11.82 -5.76 -8.01
C LEU A 168 13.23 -5.17 -7.93
N SER A 169 13.35 -3.91 -8.34
CA SER A 169 14.54 -3.09 -8.11
C SER A 169 14.79 -2.90 -6.59
N PRO A 170 16.00 -2.49 -6.18
CA PRO A 170 16.31 -2.27 -4.76
C PRO A 170 15.35 -1.29 -4.06
N SER A 171 14.99 -0.17 -4.69
CA SER A 171 14.07 0.82 -4.11
C SER A 171 12.65 0.26 -3.96
N GLU A 172 12.12 -0.40 -4.99
CA GLU A 172 10.81 -1.05 -4.94
C GLU A 172 10.76 -2.19 -3.91
N LYS A 173 11.89 -2.89 -3.69
CA LYS A 173 12.00 -3.88 -2.61
C LYS A 173 11.87 -3.22 -1.25
N THR A 174 12.44 -2.04 -1.06
CA THR A 174 12.31 -1.29 0.20
C THR A 174 10.83 -0.99 0.49
N ASP A 175 10.06 -0.50 -0.49
CA ASP A 175 8.60 -0.29 -0.34
C ASP A 175 7.87 -1.59 0.02
N GLY A 176 8.19 -2.70 -0.66
CA GLY A 176 7.61 -4.00 -0.34
C GLY A 176 7.95 -4.50 1.07
N TRP A 177 9.14 -4.21 1.58
CA TRP A 177 9.52 -4.52 2.96
C TRP A 177 8.85 -3.60 3.98
N ILE A 178 8.58 -2.34 3.63
CA ILE A 178 7.80 -1.43 4.49
C ILE A 178 6.39 -2.00 4.69
N LEU A 179 5.70 -2.39 3.60
CA LEU A 179 4.39 -3.03 3.66
C LEU A 179 4.38 -4.30 4.53
N ILE A 180 5.43 -5.13 4.42
CA ILE A 180 5.59 -6.32 5.27
C ILE A 180 5.77 -5.92 6.74
N ALA A 181 6.62 -4.93 7.04
CA ALA A 181 6.84 -4.46 8.41
C ALA A 181 5.56 -3.88 9.01
N GLU A 182 4.84 -3.07 8.25
CA GLU A 182 3.57 -2.48 8.64
C GLU A 182 2.53 -3.55 9.00
N ILE A 183 2.18 -4.46 8.08
CA ILE A 183 1.16 -5.47 8.36
C ILE A 183 1.59 -6.41 9.49
N THR A 184 2.89 -6.67 9.63
CA THR A 184 3.44 -7.43 10.77
C THR A 184 3.23 -6.69 12.10
N ALA A 185 3.45 -5.37 12.14
CA ALA A 185 3.17 -4.55 13.32
C ALA A 185 1.66 -4.51 13.62
N GLN A 186 0.83 -4.35 12.59
CA GLN A 186 -0.64 -4.39 12.72
C GLN A 186 -1.12 -5.75 13.24
N ASN A 187 -0.47 -6.85 12.89
CA ASN A 187 -0.78 -8.18 13.44
C ASN A 187 -0.18 -8.42 14.84
N GLY A 188 0.30 -7.37 15.54
CA GLY A 188 0.86 -7.45 16.89
C GLY A 188 2.35 -7.81 16.95
N GLY A 189 2.98 -8.12 15.82
CA GLY A 189 4.40 -8.46 15.69
C GLY A 189 5.35 -7.25 15.72
N THR A 190 5.09 -6.25 16.57
CA THR A 190 5.83 -4.97 16.60
C THR A 190 7.34 -5.13 16.71
N GLY A 191 7.82 -6.10 17.50
CA GLY A 191 9.25 -6.40 17.63
C GLY A 191 9.88 -6.98 16.36
N GLU A 192 9.15 -7.80 15.61
CA GLU A 192 9.61 -8.33 14.31
C GLU A 192 9.58 -7.24 13.24
N ALA A 193 8.46 -6.51 13.16
CA ALA A 193 8.29 -5.37 12.27
C ALA A 193 9.43 -4.35 12.41
N LYS A 194 9.79 -4.01 13.65
CA LYS A 194 10.92 -3.12 13.94
C LYS A 194 12.25 -3.65 13.42
N LYS A 195 12.53 -4.95 13.59
CA LYS A 195 13.76 -5.57 13.05
C LYS A 195 13.81 -5.54 11.53
N ILE A 196 12.66 -5.63 10.86
CA ILE A 196 12.58 -5.49 9.39
C ILE A 196 12.87 -4.04 9.03
N PHE A 197 12.15 -3.10 9.64
CA PHE A 197 12.22 -1.68 9.32
C PHE A 197 13.61 -1.07 9.59
N GLU A 198 14.29 -1.45 10.68
CA GLU A 198 15.63 -0.97 11.02
C GLU A 198 16.73 -1.39 10.04
N LYS A 199 16.47 -2.41 9.21
CA LYS A 199 17.40 -2.86 8.17
C LYS A 199 17.19 -2.16 6.83
N LEU A 200 16.13 -1.36 6.71
CA LEU A 200 15.79 -0.69 5.46
C LEU A 200 16.69 0.53 5.26
N ASP A 201 17.15 0.67 4.02
CA ASP A 201 17.82 1.88 3.59
C ASP A 201 16.78 2.90 3.14
N LEU A 202 16.31 3.70 4.09
CA LEU A 202 15.29 4.71 3.82
C LEU A 202 15.78 5.84 2.91
N GLU A 203 17.10 5.99 2.68
CA GLU A 203 17.62 6.94 1.69
C GLU A 203 17.33 6.50 0.24
N THR A 204 17.07 5.20 0.04
CA THR A 204 16.69 4.63 -1.27
C THR A 204 15.20 4.67 -1.54
N VAL A 205 14.40 5.03 -0.52
CA VAL A 205 12.97 5.24 -0.68
C VAL A 205 12.83 6.50 -1.49
N ASN A 206 12.26 6.37 -2.69
CA ASN A 206 11.83 7.52 -3.46
C ASN A 206 10.87 8.29 -2.54
N ASP A 207 11.06 9.60 -2.34
CA ASP A 207 10.12 10.47 -1.63
C ASP A 207 8.83 10.59 -2.48
N SER A 208 8.18 9.45 -2.74
CA SER A 208 6.91 9.33 -3.40
C SER A 208 5.81 9.42 -2.34
N PRO A 209 4.65 9.99 -2.68
CA PRO A 209 3.53 10.09 -1.75
C PRO A 209 3.16 8.72 -1.16
N HIS A 210 3.12 7.68 -1.99
CA HIS A 210 2.80 6.31 -1.55
C HIS A 210 3.85 5.72 -0.60
N SER A 211 5.15 5.91 -0.87
CA SER A 211 6.19 5.38 0.02
C SER A 211 6.14 6.06 1.39
N LEU A 212 5.92 7.38 1.42
CA LEU A 212 5.76 8.14 2.65
C LEU A 212 4.51 7.71 3.43
N GLU A 213 3.40 7.45 2.73
CA GLU A 213 2.17 6.94 3.32
C GLU A 213 2.38 5.56 3.97
N ASN A 214 3.02 4.61 3.28
CA ASN A 214 3.36 3.30 3.85
C ASN A 214 4.30 3.41 5.08
N ILE A 215 5.28 4.33 5.06
CA ILE A 215 6.13 4.59 6.21
C ILE A 215 5.32 5.14 7.38
N ALA A 216 4.38 6.04 7.10
CA ALA A 216 3.52 6.60 8.13
C ALA A 216 2.59 5.55 8.74
N ALA A 217 2.03 4.65 7.92
CA ALA A 217 1.20 3.55 8.36
C ALA A 217 2.00 2.60 9.28
N TYR A 218 3.25 2.29 8.92
CA TYR A 218 4.15 1.56 9.82
C TYR A 218 4.35 2.29 11.16
N TYR A 219 4.65 3.60 11.15
CA TYR A 219 4.79 4.37 12.37
C TYR A 219 3.51 4.38 13.22
N ALA A 220 2.33 4.47 12.58
CA ALA A 220 1.05 4.37 13.26
C ALA A 220 0.87 3.00 13.91
N ALA A 221 1.19 1.92 13.19
CA ALA A 221 1.10 0.55 13.67
C ALA A 221 1.99 0.26 14.90
N ILE A 222 3.17 0.89 14.98
CA ILE A 222 4.04 0.80 16.16
C ILE A 222 3.79 1.91 17.20
N GLY A 223 2.70 2.67 17.05
CA GLY A 223 2.26 3.76 17.94
C GLY A 223 3.20 4.96 18.05
N GLU A 224 4.10 5.15 17.08
CA GLU A 224 4.92 6.37 16.94
C GLU A 224 4.09 7.48 16.27
N LYS A 225 3.02 7.90 16.94
CA LYS A 225 1.95 8.76 16.39
C LYS A 225 2.48 10.06 15.77
N LYS A 226 3.43 10.72 16.44
CA LYS A 226 4.05 11.96 15.96
C LYS A 226 4.77 11.76 14.63
N MET A 227 5.53 10.67 14.52
CA MET A 227 6.28 10.34 13.29
C MET A 227 5.32 9.98 12.15
N ALA A 228 4.23 9.25 12.45
CA ALA A 228 3.20 8.93 11.47
C ALA A 228 2.58 10.21 10.88
N ILE A 229 2.14 11.15 11.73
CA ILE A 229 1.50 12.40 11.31
C ILE A 229 2.47 13.30 10.54
N GLU A 230 3.73 13.44 11.00
CA GLU A 230 4.75 14.22 10.29
C GLU A 230 5.04 13.64 8.90
N THR A 231 5.11 12.31 8.80
CA THR A 231 5.35 11.63 7.52
C THR A 231 4.15 11.78 6.58
N LEU A 232 2.92 11.67 7.09
CA LEU A 232 1.71 11.95 6.31
C LEU A 232 1.64 13.38 5.79
N LYS A 233 2.01 14.37 6.60
CA LYS A 233 2.08 15.78 6.15
C LYS A 233 3.00 15.93 4.95
N ARG A 234 4.13 15.19 4.92
CA ARG A 234 5.02 15.16 3.76
C ARG A 234 4.37 14.48 2.54
N ALA A 235 3.69 13.36 2.74
CA ALA A 235 2.97 12.66 1.67
C ALA A 235 1.88 13.55 1.03
N ILE A 236 1.08 14.23 1.85
CA ILE A 236 0.00 15.14 1.43
C ILE A 236 0.55 16.33 0.63
N VAL A 237 1.75 16.84 0.95
CA VAL A 237 2.35 17.92 0.15
C VAL A 237 2.64 17.46 -1.29
N LEU A 238 2.96 16.18 -1.49
CA LEU A 238 3.29 15.64 -2.81
C LEU A 238 2.06 15.23 -3.61
N ASP A 239 1.04 14.70 -2.94
CA ASP A 239 -0.25 14.31 -3.54
C ASP A 239 -1.39 14.55 -2.55
N PRO A 240 -1.94 15.78 -2.50
CA PRO A 240 -2.95 16.13 -1.52
C PRO A 240 -4.22 15.30 -1.68
N GLU A 241 -4.74 15.19 -2.90
CA GLU A 241 -6.01 14.53 -3.18
C GLU A 241 -5.89 13.02 -3.01
N GLY A 242 -4.87 12.39 -3.58
CA GLY A 242 -4.69 10.94 -3.51
C GLY A 242 -4.48 10.46 -2.08
N ILE A 243 -3.67 11.16 -1.30
CA ILE A 243 -3.44 10.80 0.11
C ILE A 243 -4.70 11.06 0.94
N THR A 244 -5.38 12.21 0.83
CA THR A 244 -6.61 12.46 1.61
C THR A 244 -7.70 11.43 1.31
N ILE A 245 -7.89 11.06 0.03
CA ILE A 245 -8.85 10.01 -0.35
C ILE A 245 -8.46 8.69 0.34
N TRP A 246 -7.18 8.31 0.27
CA TRP A 246 -6.70 7.08 0.90
C TRP A 246 -6.90 7.08 2.42
N LEU A 247 -6.56 8.17 3.12
CA LEU A 247 -6.80 8.33 4.56
C LEU A 247 -8.28 8.23 4.96
N SER A 248 -9.17 8.51 4.01
CA SER A 248 -10.62 8.43 4.21
C SER A 248 -11.17 7.03 4.03
N ILE A 249 -10.57 6.22 3.15
CA ILE A 249 -11.09 4.88 2.81
C ILE A 249 -10.29 3.72 3.40
N GLY A 250 -9.02 3.91 3.76
CA GLY A 250 -8.13 2.89 4.31
C GLY A 250 -8.28 2.68 5.81
N ASP A 251 -7.76 1.56 6.30
CA ASP A 251 -7.78 1.17 7.72
C ASP A 251 -6.38 1.17 8.36
N ASP A 252 -5.36 1.53 7.59
CA ASP A 252 -3.93 1.51 7.94
C ASP A 252 -3.62 2.39 9.15
N PHE A 253 -4.41 3.47 9.31
CA PHE A 253 -4.25 4.47 10.37
C PHE A 253 -5.22 4.30 11.54
N LEU A 254 -5.92 3.15 11.65
CA LEU A 254 -6.77 2.82 12.81
C LEU A 254 -6.10 3.14 14.17
N PRO A 255 -4.79 2.87 14.41
CA PRO A 255 -4.15 3.16 15.70
C PRO A 255 -4.04 4.65 16.07
N ILE A 256 -4.20 5.56 15.09
CA ILE A 256 -4.08 7.02 15.28
C ILE A 256 -5.31 7.78 14.81
N GLU A 257 -6.41 7.08 14.48
CA GLU A 257 -7.58 7.70 13.86
C GLU A 257 -8.25 8.78 14.74
N ASN A 258 -8.09 8.63 16.06
CA ASN A 258 -8.63 9.54 17.06
C ASN A 258 -7.72 10.74 17.36
N GLU A 259 -6.50 10.78 16.80
CA GLU A 259 -5.59 11.91 17.01
C GLU A 259 -6.16 13.17 16.32
N PRO A 260 -6.32 14.29 17.03
CA PRO A 260 -6.91 15.51 16.46
C PRO A 260 -6.17 15.98 15.20
N GLU A 261 -4.84 15.94 15.22
CA GLU A 261 -4.03 16.31 14.06
C GLU A 261 -4.28 15.38 12.86
N PHE A 262 -4.49 14.09 13.06
CA PHE A 262 -4.81 13.15 11.99
C PHE A 262 -6.20 13.42 11.40
N LYS A 263 -7.19 13.73 12.24
CA LYS A 263 -8.54 14.12 11.78
C LYS A 263 -8.51 15.36 10.90
N GLU A 264 -7.65 16.33 11.22
CA GLU A 264 -7.46 17.52 10.38
C GLU A 264 -6.82 17.20 9.02
N LEU A 265 -5.96 16.18 8.93
CA LEU A 265 -5.39 15.77 7.65
C LEU A 265 -6.46 15.22 6.69
N LYS A 266 -7.51 14.57 7.21
CA LYS A 266 -8.61 14.00 6.41
C LYS A 266 -9.56 15.05 5.82
N LYS A 267 -9.50 16.29 6.30
CA LYS A 267 -10.41 17.38 5.88
C LYS A 267 -9.84 18.26 4.77
N LYS A 268 -8.55 18.10 4.44
CA LYS A 268 -7.82 18.91 3.46
C LYS A 268 -7.91 18.33 2.07
#